data_AF-A0A843E0A2-F1
#
_entry.id   AF-A0A843E0A2-F1
#
_cell.length_a   1.000
_cell.length_b   1.000
_cell.length_c   1.000
_cell.angle_alpha   90.00
_cell.angle_beta   90.00
_cell.angle_gamma   90.00
#
_symmetry.space_group_name_H-M   'P 1'
#
loop_
_entity.id
_entity.type
_entity.pdbx_description
1 polymer ?
#
loop_
_entity_poly.entity_id
_entity_poly.type
_entity_poly.pdbx_seq_one_letter_code
_entity_poly.pdbx_strand_id
1 'polypeptide(L)'
;GEFCIGLEGPSIVIDYDHCVGCLMCMNVCPEHAIDLDWQDDGTEFVEKMADYAAGAVANKTGKAFYINFLTNITPHCDCTAWNDIPFVKDIGILASRDPVALDKACYDLVNAAEGVQGSLLPDHHEPGEEKFTRVWPGTNPELQLEAAEEMNVGRREYNLVEI
;
A
#
# COMPACT_ATOMS: atom_id res chain seq x y z
N GLY A 1 -20.71 -18.15 -13.62
CA GLY A 1 -20.70 -17.29 -14.82
C GLY A 1 -19.42 -16.47 -14.81
N GLU A 2 -19.01 -15.90 -15.93
CA GLU A 2 -17.76 -15.10 -16.02
C GLU A 2 -17.77 -13.79 -15.21
N PHE A 3 -18.90 -13.41 -14.59
CA PHE A 3 -19.06 -12.14 -13.87
C PHE A 3 -19.60 -12.38 -12.45
N CYS A 4 -19.05 -11.66 -11.46
CA CYS A 4 -19.48 -11.67 -10.07
C CYS A 4 -20.68 -10.75 -9.76
N ILE A 5 -21.25 -10.11 -10.78
CA ILE A 5 -22.43 -9.24 -10.63
C ILE A 5 -23.55 -9.80 -11.49
N GLY A 6 -24.73 -9.91 -10.89
CA GLY A 6 -25.94 -10.37 -11.56
C GLY A 6 -27.15 -9.52 -11.19
N LEU A 7 -28.30 -9.92 -11.74
CA LEU A 7 -29.61 -9.36 -11.41
C LEU A 7 -30.51 -10.47 -10.85
N GLU A 8 -31.13 -10.22 -9.71
CA GLU A 8 -32.25 -11.01 -9.19
C GLU A 8 -33.51 -10.14 -9.17
N GLY A 9 -34.31 -10.26 -10.23
CA GLY A 9 -35.45 -9.37 -10.45
C GLY A 9 -34.98 -7.91 -10.65
N PRO A 10 -35.50 -6.94 -9.86
CA PRO A 10 -35.07 -5.55 -9.93
C PRO A 10 -33.78 -5.26 -9.13
N SER A 11 -33.24 -6.23 -8.40
CA SER A 11 -32.10 -6.03 -7.50
C SER A 11 -30.79 -6.47 -8.14
N ILE A 12 -29.72 -5.71 -7.87
CA ILE A 12 -28.34 -6.12 -8.16
C ILE A 12 -27.89 -7.09 -7.06
N VAL A 13 -27.24 -8.18 -7.45
CA VAL A 13 -26.64 -9.15 -6.53
C VAL A 13 -25.16 -9.31 -6.86
N ILE A 14 -24.33 -9.29 -5.82
CA ILE A 14 -22.90 -9.53 -5.92
C ILE A 14 -22.61 -10.93 -5.38
N ASP A 15 -22.02 -11.76 -6.21
CA ASP A 15 -21.46 -13.05 -5.83
C ASP A 15 -20.05 -12.81 -5.28
N TYR A 16 -19.94 -12.74 -3.95
CA TYR A 16 -18.68 -12.49 -3.27
C TYR A 16 -17.68 -13.65 -3.41
N ASP A 17 -18.14 -14.89 -3.63
CA ASP A 17 -17.25 -16.04 -3.85
C ASP A 17 -16.47 -15.92 -5.17
N HIS A 18 -17.02 -15.19 -6.15
CA HIS A 18 -16.37 -14.91 -7.43
C HIS A 18 -15.85 -13.47 -7.55
N CYS A 19 -15.97 -12.65 -6.51
CA CYS A 19 -15.51 -11.27 -6.53
C CYS A 19 -13.99 -11.19 -6.41
N VAL A 20 -13.34 -10.47 -7.32
CA VAL A 20 -11.88 -10.28 -7.34
C VAL A 20 -11.44 -8.90 -6.86
N GLY A 21 -12.34 -8.13 -6.24
CA GLY A 21 -12.03 -6.81 -5.71
C GLY A 21 -11.58 -5.79 -6.76
N CYS A 22 -12.03 -5.91 -8.02
CA CYS A 22 -11.59 -5.04 -9.12
C CYS A 22 -12.15 -3.61 -9.05
N LEU A 23 -13.10 -3.35 -8.16
CA LEU A 23 -13.78 -2.06 -7.95
C LEU A 23 -14.52 -1.49 -9.18
N MET A 24 -14.61 -2.26 -10.27
CA MET A 24 -15.31 -1.83 -11.49
C MET A 24 -16.80 -1.60 -11.23
N CYS A 25 -17.42 -2.40 -10.36
CA CYS A 25 -18.82 -2.25 -9.95
C CYS A 25 -19.12 -0.87 -9.36
N MET A 26 -18.27 -0.42 -8.43
CA MET A 26 -18.36 0.87 -7.77
C MET A 26 -18.14 2.01 -8.77
N ASN A 27 -17.16 1.88 -9.66
CA ASN A 27 -16.84 2.92 -10.65
C ASN A 27 -17.94 3.12 -11.70
N VAL A 28 -18.63 2.06 -12.12
CA VAL A 28 -19.67 2.16 -13.18
C VAL A 28 -21.07 2.48 -12.63
N CYS A 29 -21.29 2.40 -11.31
CA CYS A 29 -22.60 2.62 -10.71
C CYS A 29 -22.94 4.12 -10.69
N PRO A 30 -23.94 4.60 -11.45
CA PRO A 30 -24.28 6.02 -11.50
C PRO A 30 -24.90 6.52 -10.17
N GLU A 31 -25.47 5.61 -9.39
CA GLU A 31 -26.12 5.93 -8.11
C GLU A 31 -25.14 5.83 -6.92
N HIS A 32 -23.89 5.41 -7.14
CA HIS A 32 -22.90 5.18 -6.08
C HIS A 32 -23.43 4.27 -4.95
N ALA A 33 -24.23 3.27 -5.31
CA ALA A 33 -24.92 2.40 -4.36
C ALA A 33 -24.06 1.21 -3.86
N ILE A 34 -22.84 1.07 -4.36
CA ILE A 34 -21.89 0.01 -4.02
C ILE A 34 -20.66 0.68 -3.42
N ASP A 35 -20.27 0.25 -2.22
CA ASP A 35 -19.13 0.79 -1.48
C ASP A 35 -18.35 -0.35 -0.81
N LEU A 36 -17.14 -0.06 -0.35
CA LEU A 36 -16.34 -0.96 0.45
C LEU A 36 -16.87 -1.03 1.88
N ASP A 37 -16.71 -2.19 2.53
CA ASP A 37 -16.91 -2.27 3.97
C ASP A 37 -15.68 -1.69 4.67
N TRP A 38 -15.76 -0.40 5.00
CA TRP A 38 -14.69 0.33 5.70
C TRP A 38 -14.52 -0.09 7.17
N GLN A 39 -15.27 -1.09 7.66
CA GLN A 39 -15.06 -1.70 8.98
C GLN A 39 -14.06 -2.87 8.94
N ASP A 40 -13.66 -3.33 7.75
CA ASP A 40 -12.60 -4.33 7.61
C ASP A 40 -11.21 -3.71 7.90
N ASP A 41 -10.27 -4.54 8.33
CA ASP A 41 -8.89 -4.11 8.65
C ASP A 41 -8.04 -3.78 7.40
N GLY A 42 -8.66 -3.86 6.23
CA GLY A 42 -8.07 -3.55 4.93
C GLY A 42 -7.21 -4.67 4.35
N THR A 43 -7.16 -5.84 4.99
CA THR A 43 -6.33 -6.97 4.54
C THR A 43 -6.71 -7.40 3.13
N GLU A 44 -8.00 -7.64 2.85
CA GLU A 44 -8.41 -8.08 1.51
C GLU A 44 -8.02 -7.04 0.45
N PHE A 45 -8.22 -5.75 0.74
CA PHE A 45 -7.85 -4.68 -0.17
C PHE A 45 -6.35 -4.68 -0.51
N VAL A 46 -5.50 -4.82 0.51
CA VAL A 46 -4.03 -4.85 0.34
C VAL A 46 -3.58 -6.10 -0.42
N GLU A 47 -4.15 -7.27 -0.11
CA GLU A 47 -3.87 -8.51 -0.82
C GLU A 47 -4.24 -8.42 -2.30
N LYS A 48 -5.43 -7.90 -2.63
CA LYS A 48 -5.83 -7.68 -4.03
C LYS A 48 -4.88 -6.69 -4.72
N MET A 49 -4.49 -5.61 -4.04
CA MET A 49 -3.52 -4.65 -4.61
C MET A 49 -2.19 -5.33 -4.96
N ALA A 50 -1.67 -6.21 -4.10
CA ALA A 50 -0.48 -7.00 -4.38
C ALA A 50 -0.69 -7.95 -5.58
N ASP A 51 -1.86 -8.60 -5.69
CA ASP A 51 -2.21 -9.49 -6.81
C ASP A 51 -2.22 -8.75 -8.16
N TYR A 52 -2.84 -7.57 -8.22
CA TYR A 52 -2.81 -6.73 -9.43
C TYR A 52 -1.39 -6.30 -9.80
N ALA A 53 -0.57 -5.93 -8.82
CA ALA A 53 0.83 -5.58 -9.04
C ALA A 53 1.62 -6.78 -9.58
N ALA A 54 1.43 -7.97 -9.02
CA ALA A 54 2.02 -9.23 -9.48
C ALA A 54 1.65 -9.50 -10.95
N GLY A 55 0.37 -9.37 -11.31
CA GLY A 55 -0.09 -9.49 -12.69
C GLY A 55 0.56 -8.48 -13.65
N ALA A 56 0.74 -7.24 -13.23
CA ALA A 56 1.35 -6.18 -14.03
C ALA A 56 2.85 -6.40 -14.35
N VAL A 57 3.53 -7.17 -13.50
CA VAL A 57 4.97 -7.46 -13.62
C VAL A 57 5.28 -8.90 -14.04
N ALA A 58 4.27 -9.78 -14.09
CA ALA A 58 4.42 -11.22 -14.38
C ALA A 58 5.26 -11.53 -15.64
N ASN A 59 5.13 -10.72 -16.70
CA ASN A 59 5.87 -10.90 -17.96
C ASN A 59 7.15 -10.02 -18.08
N LYS A 60 7.60 -9.44 -16.96
CA LYS A 60 8.72 -8.48 -16.90
C LYS A 60 9.88 -8.97 -16.02
N THR A 61 9.93 -10.26 -15.70
CA THR A 61 11.03 -10.86 -14.93
C THR A 61 12.39 -10.49 -15.53
N GLY A 62 13.27 -9.90 -14.70
CA GLY A 62 14.60 -9.44 -15.11
C GLY A 62 14.63 -8.18 -16.00
N LYS A 63 13.47 -7.60 -16.33
CA LYS A 63 13.32 -6.40 -17.17
C LYS A 63 12.76 -5.20 -16.42
N ALA A 64 12.27 -5.39 -15.20
CA ALA A 64 11.80 -4.34 -14.32
C ALA A 64 12.94 -3.77 -13.46
N PHE A 65 12.87 -2.48 -13.20
CA PHE A 65 13.73 -1.75 -12.27
C PHE A 65 12.86 -0.73 -11.55
N TYR A 66 12.99 -0.65 -10.24
CA TYR A 66 12.13 0.14 -9.37
C TYR A 66 12.95 1.21 -8.67
N ILE A 67 12.36 2.39 -8.51
CA ILE A 67 12.99 3.57 -7.90
C ILE A 67 11.94 4.20 -6.98
N ASN A 68 12.27 4.36 -5.70
CA ASN A 68 11.43 5.05 -4.73
C ASN A 68 12.10 6.38 -4.34
N PHE A 69 11.29 7.42 -4.21
CA PHE A 69 11.70 8.75 -3.77
C PHE A 69 11.12 8.96 -2.37
N LEU A 70 11.97 8.92 -1.35
CA LEU A 70 11.57 9.13 0.03
C LEU A 70 11.73 10.60 0.36
N THR A 71 10.77 11.37 -0.14
CA THR A 71 10.71 12.84 -0.02
C THR A 71 9.29 13.23 0.37
N ASN A 72 9.14 14.30 1.15
CA ASN A 72 7.84 14.78 1.61
C ASN A 72 7.01 13.67 2.27
N ILE A 73 7.60 12.99 3.27
CA ILE A 73 6.99 11.85 3.96
C ILE A 73 5.89 12.36 4.90
N THR A 74 4.71 12.59 4.32
CA THR A 74 3.54 13.18 4.98
C THR A 74 2.51 12.13 5.39
N PRO A 75 1.66 12.42 6.39
CA PRO A 75 0.70 11.44 6.90
C PRO A 75 -0.44 11.12 5.93
N HIS A 76 -0.90 12.08 5.12
CA HIS A 76 -1.97 11.84 4.16
C HIS A 76 -1.42 11.65 2.74
N CYS A 77 -2.28 11.18 1.83
CA CYS A 77 -1.96 11.12 0.41
C CYS A 77 -1.62 12.51 -0.13
N ASP A 78 -0.62 12.59 -1.01
CA ASP A 78 -0.15 13.85 -1.62
C ASP A 78 -1.23 14.61 -2.41
N CYS A 79 -2.34 13.96 -2.75
CA CYS A 79 -3.48 14.58 -3.39
C CYS A 79 -4.37 15.41 -2.44
N THR A 80 -4.16 15.29 -1.12
CA THR A 80 -4.96 16.00 -0.12
C THR A 80 -4.37 17.39 0.16
N ALA A 81 -5.13 18.44 -0.15
CA ALA A 81 -4.66 19.82 -0.01
C ALA A 81 -4.46 20.26 1.46
N TRP A 82 -4.96 19.48 2.41
CA TRP A 82 -4.90 19.69 3.85
C TRP A 82 -3.93 18.73 4.53
N ASN A 83 -2.92 18.25 3.81
CA ASN A 83 -1.88 17.42 4.40
C ASN A 83 -1.11 18.17 5.49
N ASP A 84 -0.63 17.44 6.47
CA ASP A 84 0.22 18.00 7.51
C ASP A 84 1.68 18.09 7.04
N ILE A 85 2.54 18.71 7.85
CA ILE A 85 3.99 18.70 7.61
C ILE A 85 4.53 17.26 7.58
N PRO A 86 5.67 17.00 6.88
CA PRO A 86 6.30 15.69 6.90
C PRO A 86 6.62 15.23 8.33
N PHE A 87 6.28 13.98 8.65
CA PHE A 87 6.54 13.39 9.96
C PHE A 87 7.95 12.79 10.09
N VAL A 88 8.67 12.67 8.97
CA VAL A 88 10.10 12.36 8.88
C VAL A 88 10.70 13.23 7.77
N LYS A 89 11.98 13.62 7.91
CA LYS A 89 12.70 14.38 6.86
C LYS A 89 12.95 13.53 5.62
N ASP A 90 13.16 14.18 4.48
CA ASP A 90 13.57 13.50 3.26
C ASP A 90 14.80 12.60 3.49
N ILE A 91 14.74 11.36 3.00
CA ILE A 91 15.80 10.36 3.15
C ILE A 91 16.64 10.28 1.86
N GLY A 92 15.98 10.35 0.70
CA GLY A 92 16.66 10.33 -0.59
C GLY A 92 15.99 9.39 -1.59
N ILE A 93 16.80 8.81 -2.47
CA ILE A 93 16.34 7.96 -3.57
C ILE A 93 16.90 6.55 -3.36
N LEU A 94 16.02 5.57 -3.38
CA LEU A 94 16.38 4.16 -3.35
C LEU A 94 16.03 3.51 -4.68
N ALA A 95 16.79 2.48 -5.06
CA ALA A 95 16.50 1.74 -6.27
C ALA A 95 16.86 0.26 -6.12
N SER A 96 16.08 -0.61 -6.76
CA SER A 96 16.28 -2.05 -6.73
C SER A 96 15.69 -2.72 -7.97
N ARG A 97 16.12 -3.96 -8.22
CA ARG A 97 15.45 -4.87 -9.17
C ARG A 97 14.37 -5.73 -8.49
N ASP A 98 14.39 -5.78 -7.16
CA ASP A 98 13.42 -6.47 -6.34
C ASP A 98 12.51 -5.42 -5.66
N PRO A 99 11.21 -5.38 -6.00
CA PRO A 99 10.30 -4.36 -5.49
C PRO A 99 9.98 -4.53 -4.01
N VAL A 100 9.91 -5.77 -3.51
CA VAL A 100 9.60 -6.04 -2.09
C VAL A 100 10.79 -5.65 -1.22
N ALA A 101 12.01 -5.94 -1.67
CA ALA A 101 13.23 -5.51 -1.00
C ALA A 101 13.34 -3.98 -0.96
N LEU A 102 12.92 -3.31 -2.03
CA LEU A 102 12.91 -1.84 -2.11
C LEU A 102 11.93 -1.25 -1.10
N ASP A 103 10.68 -1.69 -1.11
CA ASP A 103 9.66 -1.17 -0.20
C ASP A 103 9.99 -1.47 1.27
N LYS A 104 10.54 -2.66 1.57
CA LYS A 104 11.04 -2.98 2.91
C LYS A 104 12.16 -2.05 3.35
N ALA A 105 13.15 -1.80 2.49
CA ALA A 105 14.24 -0.87 2.79
C ALA A 105 13.72 0.56 3.01
N CYS A 106 12.71 0.98 2.24
CA CYS A 106 12.07 2.29 2.40
C CYS A 106 11.38 2.40 3.77
N TYR A 107 10.55 1.41 4.11
CA TYR A 107 9.88 1.33 5.41
C TYR A 107 10.87 1.37 6.58
N ASP A 108 11.95 0.59 6.49
CA ASP A 108 12.98 0.55 7.53
C ASP A 108 13.72 1.87 7.70
N LEU A 109 14.07 2.55 6.61
CA LEU A 109 14.75 3.84 6.67
C LEU A 109 13.85 4.93 7.25
N VAL A 110 12.55 4.92 6.97
CA VAL A 110 11.58 5.85 7.59
C VAL A 110 11.52 5.62 9.10
N ASN A 111 11.43 4.36 9.53
CA ASN A 111 11.41 4.04 10.96
C ASN A 111 12.77 4.32 11.64
N ALA A 112 13.89 4.14 10.95
CA ALA A 112 15.22 4.46 11.44
C ALA A 112 15.52 5.97 11.52
N ALA A 113 14.73 6.82 10.86
CA ALA A 113 14.91 8.25 10.91
C ALA A 113 14.27 8.89 12.15
N GLU A 114 14.77 10.07 12.53
CA GLU A 114 14.19 10.90 13.58
C GLU A 114 12.87 11.53 13.11
N GLY A 115 11.82 11.38 13.91
CA GLY A 115 10.50 11.95 13.67
C GLY A 115 10.46 13.47 13.90
N VAL A 116 9.60 14.15 13.15
CA VAL A 116 9.44 15.60 13.22
C VAL A 116 8.42 15.97 14.30
N GLN A 117 8.88 16.68 15.32
CA GLN A 117 8.05 17.21 16.40
C GLN A 117 7.01 18.20 15.87
N GLY A 118 5.77 18.07 16.36
CA GLY A 118 4.66 18.93 15.97
C GLY A 118 4.00 18.57 14.64
N SER A 119 4.39 17.45 14.02
CA SER A 119 3.62 16.79 12.97
C SER A 119 2.47 15.95 13.57
N LEU A 120 1.67 15.31 12.73
CA LEU A 120 0.63 14.35 13.12
C LEU A 120 1.19 13.06 13.71
N LEU A 121 2.51 12.83 13.68
CA LEU A 121 3.14 11.77 14.45
C LEU A 121 3.06 12.13 15.95
N PRO A 122 2.25 11.42 16.76
CA PRO A 122 1.96 11.86 18.12
C PRO A 122 3.10 11.55 19.10
N ASP A 123 3.85 10.49 18.84
CA ASP A 123 4.98 9.95 19.60
C ASP A 123 5.87 9.10 18.67
N HIS A 124 6.75 8.25 19.19
CA HIS A 124 7.63 7.41 18.36
C HIS A 124 8.60 8.21 17.46
N HIS A 125 9.12 9.33 18.00
CA HIS A 125 10.01 10.22 17.27
C HIS A 125 11.46 9.72 17.23
N GLU A 126 11.85 8.78 18.08
CA GLU A 126 13.22 8.32 18.13
C GLU A 126 13.54 7.39 16.93
N PRO A 127 14.79 7.40 16.45
CA PRO A 127 15.30 6.42 15.49
C PRO A 127 15.03 4.98 15.91
N GLY A 128 14.43 4.19 15.02
CA GLY A 128 14.13 2.77 15.22
C GLY A 128 12.75 2.49 15.82
N GLU A 129 12.01 3.51 16.24
CA GLU A 129 10.60 3.36 16.61
C GLU A 129 9.73 3.27 15.35
N GLU A 130 8.74 2.36 15.34
CA GLU A 130 7.79 2.20 14.25
C GLU A 130 6.82 3.38 14.21
N LYS A 131 6.75 4.09 13.07
CA LYS A 131 6.05 5.38 12.94
C LYS A 131 4.71 5.28 12.23
N PHE A 132 4.54 4.34 11.29
CA PHE A 132 3.36 4.30 10.41
C PHE A 132 2.08 3.99 11.19
N THR A 133 2.11 3.01 12.10
CA THR A 133 0.92 2.67 12.91
C THR A 133 0.57 3.75 13.91
N ARG A 134 1.52 4.64 14.23
CA ARG A 134 1.29 5.78 15.13
C ARG A 134 0.63 6.94 14.40
N VAL A 135 0.99 7.16 13.14
CA VAL A 135 0.31 8.11 12.26
C VAL A 135 -1.10 7.60 11.90
N TRP A 136 -1.23 6.30 11.60
CA TRP A 136 -2.51 5.67 11.26
C TRP A 136 -2.81 4.43 12.10
N PRO A 137 -3.41 4.62 13.29
CA PRO A 137 -3.85 3.52 14.13
C PRO A 137 -4.86 2.62 13.40
N GLY A 138 -4.69 1.30 13.54
CA GLY A 138 -5.56 0.32 12.89
C GLY A 138 -5.09 -0.12 11.51
N THR A 139 -3.94 0.38 11.03
CA THR A 139 -3.28 -0.14 9.83
C THR A 139 -2.18 -1.14 10.18
N ASN A 140 -1.83 -2.01 9.23
CA ASN A 140 -0.66 -2.88 9.33
C ASN A 140 0.22 -2.69 8.08
N PRO A 141 1.35 -1.96 8.17
CA PRO A 141 2.20 -1.65 7.03
C PRO A 141 2.93 -2.88 6.45
N GLU A 142 3.07 -3.96 7.21
CA GLU A 142 3.77 -5.18 6.75
C GLU A 142 2.89 -6.05 5.82
N LEU A 143 1.55 -5.89 5.84
CA LEU A 143 0.62 -6.73 5.06
C LEU A 143 0.96 -6.74 3.56
N GLN A 144 1.28 -5.57 2.99
CA GLN A 144 1.60 -5.48 1.57
C GLN A 144 2.90 -6.22 1.23
N LEU A 145 3.89 -6.15 2.13
CA LEU A 145 5.19 -6.80 1.95
C LEU A 145 5.05 -8.31 2.05
N GLU A 146 4.25 -8.79 3.01
CA GLU A 146 3.92 -10.20 3.20
C GLU A 146 3.18 -10.77 2.00
N ALA A 147 2.08 -10.14 1.57
CA ALA A 147 1.30 -10.58 0.41
C ALA A 147 2.14 -10.64 -0.87
N ALA A 148 2.97 -9.61 -1.13
CA ALA A 148 3.83 -9.58 -2.32
C ALA A 148 4.94 -10.64 -2.28
N GLU A 149 5.49 -10.94 -1.11
CA GLU A 149 6.47 -12.02 -0.92
C GLU A 149 5.84 -13.40 -1.14
N GLU A 150 4.64 -13.65 -0.59
CA GLU A 150 3.89 -14.90 -0.80
C GLU A 150 3.54 -15.14 -2.28
N MET A 151 3.24 -14.07 -3.02
CA MET A 151 3.00 -14.09 -4.46
C MET A 151 4.28 -14.21 -5.31
N ASN A 152 5.46 -14.33 -4.69
CA ASN A 152 6.76 -14.44 -5.34
C ASN A 152 7.12 -13.22 -6.23
N VAL A 153 6.62 -12.03 -5.88
CA VAL A 153 6.94 -10.77 -6.59
C VAL A 153 8.34 -10.27 -6.24
N GLY A 154 8.83 -10.59 -5.04
CA GLY A 154 10.14 -10.21 -4.52
C GLY A 154 10.41 -10.85 -3.16
N ARG A 155 11.43 -10.37 -2.45
CA ARG A 155 11.78 -10.81 -1.10
C ARG A 155 11.99 -9.63 -0.18
N ARG A 156 11.65 -9.77 1.11
CA ARG A 156 11.91 -8.72 2.11
C ARG A 156 13.37 -8.60 2.50
N GLU A 157 14.18 -9.65 2.30
CA GLU A 157 15.62 -9.60 2.57
C GLU A 157 16.35 -8.68 1.60
N TYR A 158 17.15 -7.75 2.13
CA TYR A 158 17.94 -6.83 1.32
C TYR A 158 19.31 -6.56 1.96
N ASN A 159 20.23 -6.03 1.15
CA ASN A 159 21.47 -5.45 1.61
C ASN A 159 21.55 -4.01 1.10
N LEU A 160 21.58 -3.04 2.01
CA LEU A 160 21.69 -1.63 1.65
C LEU A 160 23.14 -1.31 1.23
N VAL A 161 23.30 -0.68 0.07
CA VAL A 161 24.59 -0.21 -0.44
C VAL A 161 24.48 1.28 -0.74
N GLU A 162 25.24 2.09 0.01
CA GLU A 162 25.36 3.53 -0.23
C GLU A 162 26.35 3.79 -1.37
N ILE A 163 26.05 4.78 -2.21
CA ILE A 163 26.84 5.17 -3.39
C ILE A 163 27.33 6.60 -3.24
#